data_AF-B6DVZ5-F1
#
_entry.id   AF-B6DVZ5-F1
#
_cell.length_a   1.000
_cell.length_b   1.000
_cell.length_c   1.000
_cell.angle_alpha   90.00
_cell.angle_beta   90.00
_cell.angle_gamma   90.00
#
_symmetry.space_group_name_H-M   'P 1'
#
loop_
_entity.id
_entity.type
_entity.pdbx_description
1 polymer ?
#
loop_
_entity_poly.entity_id
_entity_poly.type
_entity_poly.pdbx_seq_one_letter_code
_entity_poly.pdbx_strand_id
1 'polypeptide(L)'
;NKIHHRYEFKCHLGDVSDFEHRYGLVCLQKQLVSHILKQTTIFQINSVSEGISVIKRHLRRRKVLIVIDNVDKEEQLGAIAGDREWFGPGSIIIITTRDEHLLNQVRVNMRYPA
;
A
#
# COMPACT_ATOMS: atom_id res chain seq x y z
N ASN A 1 18.83 -3.40 -13.51
CA ASN A 1 18.76 -2.95 -12.09
C ASN A 1 19.22 -1.51 -11.84
N LYS A 2 18.84 -0.50 -12.65
CA LYS A 2 19.25 0.91 -12.42
C LYS A 2 18.30 1.74 -11.56
N ILE A 3 17.10 1.23 -11.22
CA ILE A 3 16.07 2.00 -10.49
C ILE A 3 16.13 1.73 -8.96
N HIS A 4 16.86 0.71 -8.51
CA HIS A 4 16.81 0.22 -7.14
C HIS A 4 17.37 1.20 -6.08
N HIS A 5 18.34 2.04 -6.39
CA HIS A 5 18.94 2.94 -5.38
C HIS A 5 18.10 4.21 -5.14
N ARG A 6 17.02 4.44 -5.90
CA ARG A 6 16.26 5.70 -5.87
C ARG A 6 15.07 5.71 -4.91
N TYR A 7 14.74 4.58 -4.29
CA TYR A 7 13.59 4.44 -3.37
C TYR A 7 14.08 4.00 -2.01
N GLU A 8 13.59 4.67 -0.96
CA GLU A 8 13.91 4.38 0.43
C GLU A 8 13.19 3.13 0.92
N PHE A 9 11.95 2.93 0.47
CA PHE A 9 11.17 1.73 0.78
C PHE A 9 10.59 1.09 -0.48
N LYS A 10 10.54 -0.23 -0.45
CA LYS A 10 9.97 -1.04 -1.52
C LYS A 10 9.14 -2.15 -0.89
N CYS A 11 7.95 -2.36 -1.43
CA CYS A 11 7.04 -3.38 -0.92
C CYS A 11 6.23 -3.96 -2.08
N HIS A 12 5.99 -5.26 -2.02
CA HIS A 12 4.99 -5.93 -2.82
C HIS A 12 3.99 -6.57 -1.86
N LEU A 13 2.72 -6.21 -2.01
CA LEU A 13 1.58 -6.83 -1.34
C LEU A 13 0.88 -7.69 -2.38
N GLY A 14 1.11 -8.99 -2.31
CA GLY A 14 0.52 -9.97 -3.22
C GLY A 14 -0.89 -10.36 -2.78
N ASP A 15 -1.77 -10.56 -3.74
CA ASP A 15 -3.15 -11.00 -3.56
C ASP A 15 -3.91 -10.34 -2.39
N VAL A 16 -4.09 -9.02 -2.49
CA VAL A 16 -4.69 -8.21 -1.42
C VAL A 16 -6.12 -8.64 -1.11
N SER A 17 -6.91 -8.98 -2.12
CA SER A 17 -8.27 -9.51 -1.95
C SER A 17 -8.29 -10.76 -1.07
N ASP A 18 -7.52 -11.80 -1.43
CA ASP A 18 -7.50 -13.05 -0.66
C ASP A 18 -6.91 -12.85 0.75
N PHE A 19 -5.85 -12.04 0.86
CA PHE A 19 -5.21 -11.78 2.15
C PHE A 19 -6.15 -11.02 3.11
N GLU A 20 -6.82 -9.97 2.62
CA GLU A 20 -7.80 -9.23 3.39
C GLU A 20 -8.96 -10.13 3.82
N HIS A 21 -9.48 -10.95 2.92
CA HIS A 21 -10.56 -11.88 3.23
C HIS A 21 -10.20 -12.87 4.34
N ARG A 22 -8.96 -13.38 4.36
CA ARG A 22 -8.50 -14.37 5.34
C ARG A 22 -8.09 -13.78 6.68
N TYR A 23 -7.48 -12.59 6.68
CA TYR A 23 -6.79 -12.05 7.86
C TYR A 23 -7.27 -10.66 8.29
N GLY A 24 -8.07 -9.99 7.47
CA GLY A 24 -8.61 -8.65 7.69
C GLY A 24 -7.62 -7.52 7.42
N LEU A 25 -8.17 -6.31 7.28
CA LEU A 25 -7.43 -5.08 6.96
C LEU A 25 -6.31 -4.74 7.96
N VAL A 26 -6.52 -5.01 9.26
CA VAL A 26 -5.50 -4.77 10.29
C VAL A 26 -4.27 -5.63 10.04
N CYS A 27 -4.45 -6.88 9.62
CA CYS A 27 -3.33 -7.76 9.29
C CYS A 27 -2.60 -7.28 8.03
N LEU A 28 -3.35 -6.85 7.02
CA LEU A 28 -2.79 -6.27 5.79
C LEU A 28 -1.92 -5.02 6.10
N GLN A 29 -2.38 -4.13 6.99
CA GLN A 29 -1.59 -2.99 7.44
C GLN A 29 -0.33 -3.41 8.20
N LYS A 30 -0.42 -4.42 9.08
CA LYS A 30 0.76 -4.99 9.77
C LYS A 30 1.78 -5.54 8.77
N GLN A 31 1.31 -6.22 7.72
CA GLN A 31 2.17 -6.75 6.66
C GLN A 31 2.89 -5.61 5.90
N LEU A 32 2.20 -4.53 5.55
CA LEU A 32 2.84 -3.38 4.92
C LEU A 32 3.88 -2.73 5.84
N VAL A 33 3.52 -2.50 7.11
CA VAL A 33 4.42 -1.87 8.09
C VAL A 33 5.66 -2.72 8.34
N SER A 34 5.53 -4.05 8.39
CA SER A 34 6.68 -4.94 8.59
C SER A 34 7.67 -4.89 7.42
N HIS A 35 7.18 -4.74 6.18
CA HIS A 35 8.02 -4.52 5.00
C HIS A 35 8.74 -3.18 5.02
N ILE A 36 8.08 -2.11 5.48
CA ILE A 36 8.68 -0.78 5.60
C ILE A 36 9.79 -0.81 6.66
N LEU A 37 9.57 -1.47 7.79
CA LEU A 37 10.44 -1.35 8.97
C LEU A 37 11.36 -2.55 9.20
N LYS A 38 11.46 -3.45 8.22
CA LYS A 38 12.35 -4.62 8.21
C LYS A 38 12.24 -5.48 9.48
N GLN A 39 11.02 -5.83 9.89
CA GLN A 39 10.70 -6.76 10.99
C GLN A 39 11.31 -6.46 12.39
N THR A 40 12.05 -5.36 12.59
CA THR A 40 12.71 -5.09 13.88
C THR A 40 11.82 -4.37 14.90
N THR A 41 10.66 -3.87 14.51
CA THR A 41 9.74 -3.15 15.39
C THR A 41 8.33 -3.74 15.30
N ILE A 42 7.83 -4.26 16.41
CA ILE A 42 6.45 -4.73 16.55
C ILE A 42 5.56 -3.50 16.79
N PHE A 43 4.74 -3.13 15.81
CA PHE A 43 3.70 -2.13 16.02
C PHE A 43 2.43 -2.82 16.49
N GLN A 44 1.94 -2.39 17.64
CA GLN A 44 0.57 -2.67 18.02
C GLN A 44 -0.36 -1.82 17.14
N ILE A 45 -0.83 -2.44 16.07
CA ILE A 45 -1.93 -1.93 15.25
C ILE A 45 -3.15 -2.74 15.68
N ASN A 46 -4.05 -2.11 16.42
CA ASN A 46 -5.26 -2.75 16.95
C ASN A 46 -6.52 -2.35 16.17
N SER A 47 -6.40 -1.32 15.32
CA SER A 47 -7.49 -0.87 14.46
C SER A 47 -6.98 -0.33 13.12
N VAL A 48 -7.88 -0.22 12.14
CA VAL A 48 -7.56 0.31 10.81
C VAL A 48 -7.06 1.76 10.90
N SER A 49 -7.69 2.60 11.72
CA SER A 49 -7.31 4.01 11.88
C SER A 49 -5.92 4.19 12.50
N GLU A 50 -5.55 3.34 13.46
CA GLU A 50 -4.19 3.28 14.00
C GLU A 50 -3.18 2.90 12.92
N GLY A 51 -3.48 1.86 12.13
CA GLY A 51 -2.60 1.42 11.06
C GLY A 51 -2.38 2.49 10.00
N ILE A 52 -3.44 3.21 9.61
CA ILE A 52 -3.37 4.37 8.71
C ILE A 52 -2.41 5.41 9.28
N SER A 53 -2.55 5.74 10.57
CA SER A 53 -1.70 6.73 11.23
C SER A 53 -0.24 6.31 11.26
N VAL A 54 0.04 5.03 11.53
CA VAL A 54 1.39 4.45 11.51
C VAL A 54 1.97 4.51 10.10
N ILE A 55 1.24 4.08 9.08
CA ILE A 55 1.71 4.08 7.68
C ILE A 55 2.04 5.51 7.25
N LYS A 56 1.12 6.46 7.44
CA LYS A 56 1.32 7.88 7.10
C LYS A 56 2.56 8.45 7.77
N ARG A 57 2.73 8.23 9.08
CA ARG A 57 3.88 8.75 9.83
C ARG A 57 5.21 8.29 9.24
N HIS A 58 5.29 7.05 8.77
CA HIS A 58 6.54 6.49 8.25
C HIS A 58 6.78 6.82 6.77
N LEU A 59 5.71 7.02 5.98
CA LEU A 59 5.83 7.18 4.53
C LEU A 59 5.71 8.61 4.00
N ARG A 60 5.11 9.56 4.75
CA ARG A 60 4.72 10.92 4.29
C ARG A 60 5.81 11.76 3.62
N ARG A 61 7.08 11.40 3.77
CA ARG A 61 8.22 12.12 3.17
C ARG A 61 9.22 11.20 2.50
N ARG A 62 8.88 9.92 2.39
CA ARG A 62 9.77 8.89 1.91
C ARG A 62 9.42 8.54 0.48
N LYS A 63 10.43 8.45 -0.37
CA LYS A 63 10.22 8.04 -1.76
C LYS A 63 10.09 6.53 -1.82
N VAL A 64 8.89 6.03 -2.13
CA VAL A 64 8.58 4.59 -2.08
C VAL A 64 8.25 4.01 -3.45
N LEU A 65 8.45 2.70 -3.58
CA LEU A 65 7.93 1.89 -4.68
C LEU A 65 7.06 0.77 -4.09
N ILE A 66 5.75 0.88 -4.20
CA ILE A 66 4.81 -0.11 -3.66
C ILE A 66 4.03 -0.74 -4.81
N VAL A 67 4.00 -2.06 -4.87
CA VAL A 67 3.14 -2.83 -5.78
C VAL A 67 2.04 -3.49 -4.96
N ILE A 68 0.79 -3.17 -5.28
CA ILE A 68 -0.41 -3.67 -4.60
C ILE A 68 -1.15 -4.52 -5.63
N ASP A 69 -1.15 -5.83 -5.42
CA ASP A 69 -1.66 -6.78 -6.40
C ASP A 69 -3.05 -7.31 -6.04
N ASN A 70 -3.90 -7.47 -7.05
CA ASN A 70 -5.26 -8.01 -6.94
C ASN A 70 -6.14 -7.29 -5.90
N VAL A 71 -6.29 -5.97 -6.05
CA VAL A 71 -7.25 -5.18 -5.28
C VAL A 71 -8.65 -5.32 -5.88
N ASP A 72 -9.66 -5.57 -5.06
CA ASP A 72 -11.07 -5.69 -5.48
C ASP A 72 -12.03 -4.83 -4.66
N LYS A 73 -11.55 -4.09 -3.64
CA LYS A 73 -12.38 -3.17 -2.86
C LYS A 73 -11.67 -1.84 -2.57
N GLU A 74 -12.42 -0.75 -2.59
CA GLU A 74 -11.89 0.58 -2.22
C GLU A 74 -11.35 0.62 -0.79
N GLU A 75 -11.98 -0.10 0.14
CA GLU A 75 -11.59 -0.14 1.56
C GLU A 75 -10.17 -0.67 1.76
N GLN A 76 -9.72 -1.57 0.89
CA GLN A 76 -8.34 -2.09 0.90
C GLN A 76 -7.38 -0.94 0.62
N LEU A 77 -7.58 -0.19 -0.46
CA LEU A 77 -6.75 0.99 -0.78
C LEU A 77 -6.85 2.05 0.30
N GLY A 78 -8.04 2.31 0.84
CA GLY A 78 -8.24 3.21 1.97
C GLY A 78 -7.41 2.83 3.21
N ALA A 79 -7.19 1.54 3.45
CA ALA A 79 -6.43 1.05 4.59
C ALA A 79 -4.89 1.14 4.40
N ILE A 80 -4.37 1.01 3.17
CA ILE A 80 -2.91 0.90 2.93
C ILE A 80 -2.30 2.00 2.04
N ALA A 81 -3.09 2.67 1.20
CA ALA A 81 -2.63 3.63 0.20
C ALA A 81 -3.69 4.70 -0.12
N GLY A 82 -4.29 5.30 0.91
CA GLY A 82 -5.51 6.11 0.76
C GLY A 82 -5.35 7.44 0.01
N ASP A 83 -4.22 8.15 0.14
CA ASP A 83 -3.98 9.41 -0.57
C ASP A 83 -2.49 9.56 -0.92
N ARG A 84 -2.18 10.37 -1.94
CA ARG A 84 -0.83 10.77 -2.32
C ARG A 84 -0.06 11.43 -1.18
N GLU A 85 -0.75 12.15 -0.30
CA GLU A 85 -0.15 12.80 0.88
C GLU A 85 0.44 11.82 1.90
N TRP A 86 0.20 10.52 1.73
CA TRP A 86 0.82 9.48 2.55
C TRP A 86 2.27 9.21 2.15
N PHE A 87 2.72 9.69 1.00
CA PHE A 87 4.01 9.32 0.41
C PHE A 87 4.85 10.55 0.07
N GLY A 88 6.18 10.38 0.03
CA GLY A 88 7.09 11.43 -0.38
C GLY A 88 7.08 11.67 -1.90
N PRO A 89 7.54 12.84 -2.38
CA PRO A 89 7.65 13.15 -3.80
C PRO A 89 8.44 12.11 -4.60
N GLY A 90 7.93 11.79 -5.80
CA GLY A 90 8.53 10.80 -6.70
C GLY A 90 8.26 9.34 -6.32
N SER A 91 7.41 9.08 -5.32
CA SER A 91 6.91 7.74 -5.03
C SER A 91 6.11 7.18 -6.19
N ILE A 92 6.15 5.86 -6.36
CA ILE A 92 5.35 5.13 -7.33
C ILE A 92 4.57 4.04 -6.59
N ILE A 93 3.26 4.09 -6.74
CA ILE A 93 2.33 3.09 -6.23
C ILE A 93 1.68 2.47 -7.46
N ILE A 94 1.90 1.17 -7.65
CA ILE A 94 1.35 0.39 -8.75
C ILE A 94 0.23 -0.45 -8.15
N ILE A 95 -0.96 -0.35 -8.72
CA ILE A 95 -2.13 -1.11 -8.29
C ILE A 95 -2.53 -1.98 -9.47
N THR A 96 -2.68 -3.28 -9.23
CA THR A 96 -3.34 -4.18 -10.19
C THR A 96 -4.70 -4.56 -9.61
N THR A 97 -5.66 -4.69 -10.51
CA THR A 97 -7.02 -5.11 -10.18
C THR A 97 -7.57 -5.90 -11.36
N ARG A 98 -8.46 -6.84 -11.06
CA ARG A 98 -9.28 -7.52 -12.07
C ARG A 98 -10.63 -6.84 -12.26
N ASP A 99 -10.95 -5.87 -11.40
CA ASP A 99 -12.17 -5.07 -11.45
C ASP A 99 -11.88 -3.70 -12.05
N GLU A 100 -12.26 -3.52 -13.31
CA GLU A 100 -12.11 -2.24 -14.01
C GLU A 100 -12.96 -1.13 -13.37
N HIS A 101 -14.06 -1.46 -12.68
CA HIS A 101 -14.89 -0.46 -12.00
C HIS A 101 -14.11 0.23 -10.88
N LEU A 102 -13.24 -0.50 -10.18
CA LEU A 102 -12.37 0.04 -9.15
C LEU A 102 -11.39 1.09 -9.70
N LEU A 103 -10.95 0.94 -10.96
CA LEU A 103 -10.10 1.93 -11.63
C LEU A 103 -10.79 3.28 -11.86
N ASN A 104 -12.12 3.29 -11.93
CA ASN A 104 -12.92 4.51 -12.10
C ASN A 104 -13.14 5.25 -10.78
N GLN A 105 -13.10 4.53 -9.66
CA GLN A 105 -13.27 5.08 -8.32
C GLN A 105 -11.96 5.66 -7.77
N VAL A 106 -10.81 5.09 -8.19
CA VAL A 106 -9.50 5.49 -7.68
C VAL A 106 -8.88 6.59 -8.55
N ARG A 107 -8.41 7.66 -7.91
CA ARG A 107 -7.65 8.74 -8.57
C ARG A 107 -6.21 8.32 -8.88
N VAL A 108 -6.01 7.67 -10.02
CA VAL A 108 -4.68 7.26 -10.52
C VAL A 108 -4.06 8.28 -11.49
N ASN A 109 -2.73 8.31 -11.58
CA ASN A 109 -2.01 9.17 -12.53
C ASN A 109 -2.00 8.62 -13.96
N MET A 110 -1.92 7.30 -14.09
CA MET A 110 -1.81 6.58 -15.36
C MET A 110 -2.62 5.29 -15.24
N ARG A 111 -3.23 4.87 -16.34
CA ARG A 111 -3.91 3.57 -16.47
C ARG A 111 -3.23 2.81 -17.60
N TYR A 112 -3.04 1.52 -17.41
CA TYR A 112 -2.52 0.63 -18.43
C TYR A 112 -3.57 -0.43 -18.71
N PRO A 113 -3.92 -0.69 -19.99
CA PRO A 113 -4.76 -1.82 -20.33
C PRO A 113 -4.05 -3.13 -19.97
N ALA A 114 -4.84 -4.19 -19.77
CA ALA A 114 -4.36 -5.54 -19.54
C ALA A 114 -3.55 -6.09 -20.74
#